data_AF-A0A0U1D906-F1
#
_entry.id   AF-A0A0U1D906-F1
#
_cell.length_a   1.000
_cell.length_b   1.000
_cell.length_c   1.000
_cell.angle_alpha   90.00
_cell.angle_beta   90.00
_cell.angle_gamma   90.00
#
_symmetry.space_group_name_H-M   'P 1'
#
loop_
_entity.id
_entity.type
_entity.pdbx_description
1 polymer ?
#
loop_
_entity_poly.entity_id
_entity_poly.type
_entity_poly.pdbx_seq_one_letter_code
_entity_poly.pdbx_strand_id
1 'polypeptide(L)'
;MAVFVRRLFGIGKLPDDVYAQVKAEGLIFLADYVAVTRRFRGTIPGVRVPHSVASYTGSLVFTSERVLATLSMLPRLAGPTVDVRWDAPQTGSARVEISPTGVRVDVDVSRVDPRFSGELSLRYKAAIPADVLGGLPRRSLAFDMPPDYVFRAVGVTYSP
;
A
#
# COMPACT_ATOMS: atom_id res chain seq x y z
N MET A 1 -17.43 12.04 -3.56
CA MET A 1 -16.94 13.21 -4.32
C MET A 1 -15.41 13.31 -4.43
N ALA A 2 -14.60 12.94 -3.42
CA ALA A 2 -13.15 13.17 -3.43
C ALA A 2 -12.33 12.41 -4.50
N VAL A 3 -12.74 11.20 -4.91
CA VAL A 3 -11.96 10.40 -5.88
C VAL A 3 -12.10 10.90 -7.32
N PHE A 4 -13.26 11.42 -7.71
CA PHE A 4 -13.51 11.92 -9.07
C PHE A 4 -12.64 13.15 -9.40
N VAL A 5 -12.49 14.09 -8.47
CA VAL A 5 -11.61 15.26 -8.66
C VAL A 5 -10.14 14.83 -8.70
N ARG A 6 -9.72 13.90 -7.83
CA ARG A 6 -8.36 13.34 -7.81
C ARG A 6 -8.01 12.61 -9.12
N ARG A 7 -8.98 11.92 -9.72
CA ARG A 7 -8.82 11.24 -11.01
C ARG A 7 -8.53 12.20 -12.15
N LEU A 8 -9.13 13.40 -12.12
CA LEU A 8 -8.87 14.43 -13.13
C LEU A 8 -7.42 14.96 -13.09
N PHE A 9 -6.77 14.91 -11.91
CA PHE A 9 -5.37 15.31 -11.72
C PHE A 9 -4.38 14.12 -11.71
N GLY A 10 -4.83 12.91 -12.04
CA GLY A 10 -3.97 11.72 -12.04
C GLY A 10 -3.47 11.28 -10.65
N ILE A 11 -4.10 11.75 -9.56
CA ILE A 11 -3.68 11.43 -8.19
C ILE A 11 -4.13 10.01 -7.85
N GLY A 12 -3.16 9.12 -7.64
CA GLY A 12 -3.41 7.69 -7.42
C GLY A 12 -3.48 6.87 -8.71
N LYS A 13 -2.98 7.40 -9.83
CA LYS A 13 -2.56 6.59 -10.97
C LYS A 13 -1.14 6.09 -10.72
N LEU A 14 -0.83 4.89 -11.19
CA LEU A 14 0.53 4.39 -11.23
C LEU A 14 1.39 5.28 -12.15
N PRO A 15 2.61 5.68 -11.74
CA PRO A 15 3.56 6.35 -12.63
C PRO A 15 3.85 5.52 -13.89
N ASP A 16 4.11 6.17 -15.03
CA ASP A 16 4.17 5.48 -16.33
C ASP A 16 5.37 4.53 -16.45
N ASP A 17 6.49 4.86 -15.81
CA ASP A 17 7.68 4.02 -15.66
C ASP A 17 7.37 2.74 -14.86
N VAL A 18 6.68 2.90 -13.73
CA VAL A 18 6.25 1.78 -12.90
C VAL A 18 5.20 0.94 -13.64
N TYR A 19 4.29 1.55 -14.40
CA TYR A 19 3.34 0.85 -15.25
C TYR A 19 4.03 -0.01 -16.31
N ALA A 20 5.06 0.53 -16.98
CA ALA A 20 5.84 -0.22 -17.95
C ALA A 20 6.53 -1.44 -17.31
N GLN A 21 7.08 -1.26 -16.10
CA GLN A 21 7.70 -2.34 -15.35
C GLN A 21 6.69 -3.46 -15.00
N VAL A 22 5.56 -3.13 -14.37
CA VAL A 22 4.58 -4.15 -13.97
C VAL A 22 3.90 -4.83 -15.15
N LYS A 23 3.85 -4.17 -16.31
CA LYS A 23 3.40 -4.79 -17.56
C LYS A 23 4.40 -5.84 -18.05
N ALA A 24 5.70 -5.55 -17.96
CA ALA A 24 6.76 -6.50 -18.33
C ALA A 24 6.82 -7.72 -17.40
N GLU A 25 6.50 -7.55 -16.12
CA GLU A 25 6.38 -8.62 -15.11
C GLU A 25 5.15 -9.54 -15.31
N GLY A 26 4.35 -9.33 -16.36
CA GLY A 26 3.09 -10.07 -16.57
C GLY A 26 1.98 -9.57 -15.65
N LEU A 27 1.36 -8.45 -16.04
CA LEU A 27 0.27 -7.82 -15.29
C LEU A 27 -0.98 -8.74 -15.22
N ILE A 28 -1.39 -9.10 -14.00
CA ILE A 28 -2.59 -9.92 -13.73
C ILE A 28 -3.78 -9.02 -13.37
N PHE A 29 -3.55 -8.00 -12.55
CA PHE A 29 -4.58 -7.09 -12.08
C PHE A 29 -4.00 -5.69 -11.89
N LEU A 30 -4.74 -4.68 -12.33
CA LEU A 30 -4.45 -3.27 -12.06
C LEU A 30 -5.75 -2.56 -11.71
N ALA A 31 -5.73 -1.88 -10.57
CA ALA A 31 -6.73 -0.88 -10.23
C ALA A 31 -6.03 0.41 -9.86
N ASP A 32 -6.20 1.45 -10.68
CA ASP A 32 -5.83 2.82 -10.35
C ASP A 32 -6.96 3.54 -9.63
N TYR A 33 -6.61 4.65 -8.97
CA TYR A 33 -7.56 5.51 -8.25
C TYR A 33 -8.32 4.78 -7.13
N VAL A 34 -7.68 3.76 -6.55
CA VAL A 34 -8.19 2.95 -5.46
C VAL A 34 -8.31 3.83 -4.21
N ALA A 35 -9.48 3.80 -3.57
CA ALA A 35 -9.65 4.46 -2.29
C ALA A 35 -8.85 3.71 -1.21
N VAL A 36 -8.00 4.44 -0.50
CA VAL A 36 -7.16 3.89 0.57
C VAL A 36 -7.58 4.50 1.89
N THR A 37 -8.02 3.68 2.84
CA THR A 37 -8.24 4.12 4.23
C THR A 37 -7.01 3.79 5.05
N ARG A 38 -6.38 4.81 5.61
CA ARG A 38 -5.28 4.68 6.56
C ARG A 38 -5.81 4.84 7.98
N ARG A 39 -5.46 3.92 8.86
CA ARG A 39 -5.63 4.06 10.31
C ARG A 39 -4.26 4.00 10.96
N PHE A 40 -3.96 4.95 11.83
CA PHE A 40 -2.71 4.98 12.58
C PHE A 40 -2.99 5.34 14.03
N ARG A 41 -2.32 4.65 14.94
CA ARG A 41 -2.28 4.97 16.37
C ARG A 41 -0.88 4.67 16.84
N GLY A 42 -0.18 5.66 17.37
CA GLY A 42 1.20 5.44 17.75
C GLY A 42 2.06 6.70 17.82
N THR A 43 3.35 6.44 17.97
CA THR A 43 4.42 7.46 17.92
C THR A 43 5.46 7.04 16.90
N ILE A 44 5.84 7.98 16.04
CA ILE A 44 7.03 7.93 15.18
C ILE A 44 7.75 9.29 15.32
N PRO A 45 9.02 9.43 14.91
CA PRO A 45 9.70 10.72 14.89
C PRO A 45 8.84 11.81 14.20
N GLY A 46 8.63 12.93 14.90
CA GLY A 46 7.81 14.05 14.42
C GLY A 46 6.29 13.91 14.58
N VAL A 47 5.77 12.73 14.98
CA VAL A 47 4.32 12.50 15.10
C VAL A 47 3.97 11.62 16.30
N ARG A 48 3.11 12.13 17.18
CA ARG A 48 2.44 11.33 18.21
C ARG A 48 0.94 11.51 18.07
N VAL A 49 0.24 10.41 17.84
CA VAL A 49 -1.20 10.45 17.57
C VAL A 49 -1.91 9.32 18.32
N PRO A 50 -2.88 9.63 19.21
CA PRO A 50 -3.60 8.61 19.96
C PRO A 50 -4.52 7.76 19.07
N HIS A 51 -5.06 8.35 17.99
CA HIS A 51 -5.78 7.66 16.92
C HIS A 51 -5.98 8.65 15.75
N SER A 52 -5.78 8.20 14.51
CA SER A 52 -6.09 8.98 13.31
C SER A 52 -6.51 8.09 12.15
N VAL A 53 -7.55 8.54 11.44
CA VAL A 53 -8.04 7.95 10.20
C VAL A 53 -7.93 8.97 9.08
N ALA A 54 -7.37 8.58 7.94
CA ALA A 54 -7.25 9.42 6.77
C ALA A 54 -7.64 8.66 5.50
N SER A 55 -8.08 9.40 4.47
CA SER A 55 -8.45 8.83 3.17
C SER A 55 -7.54 9.34 2.05
N TYR A 56 -6.83 8.40 1.46
CA TYR A 56 -5.90 8.60 0.34
C TYR A 56 -6.42 7.93 -0.92
N THR A 57 -5.64 8.07 -1.99
CA THR A 57 -5.88 7.40 -3.26
C THR A 57 -4.57 6.76 -3.71
N GLY A 58 -4.65 5.62 -4.37
CA GLY A 58 -3.48 4.85 -4.77
C GLY A 58 -3.78 3.86 -5.88
N SER A 59 -2.80 3.05 -6.21
CA SER A 59 -2.94 1.95 -7.17
C SER A 59 -2.70 0.63 -6.48
N LEU A 60 -3.37 -0.41 -6.96
CA LEU A 60 -3.16 -1.79 -6.55
C LEU A 60 -2.85 -2.63 -7.78
N VAL A 61 -1.78 -3.40 -7.71
CA VAL A 61 -1.25 -4.19 -8.82
C VAL A 61 -0.91 -5.59 -8.35
N PHE A 62 -1.32 -6.59 -9.12
CA PHE A 62 -0.79 -7.95 -9.03
C PHE A 62 -0.12 -8.30 -10.35
N THR A 63 1.11 -8.77 -10.28
CA THR A 63 1.86 -9.29 -11.43
C THR A 63 2.15 -10.77 -11.22
N SER A 64 2.75 -11.43 -12.20
CA SER A 64 3.22 -12.81 -12.02
C SER A 64 4.33 -12.92 -10.97
N GLU A 65 4.99 -11.79 -10.63
CA GLU A 65 6.13 -11.76 -9.72
C GLU A 65 5.82 -11.20 -8.34
N ARG A 66 4.92 -10.22 -8.22
CA ARG A 66 4.72 -9.48 -6.97
C ARG A 66 3.32 -8.88 -6.76
N VAL A 67 3.11 -8.46 -5.52
CA VAL A 67 2.09 -7.49 -5.12
C VAL A 67 2.74 -6.11 -5.01
N LEU A 68 2.15 -5.11 -5.67
CA LEU A 68 2.54 -3.71 -5.55
C LEU A 68 1.31 -2.88 -5.20
N ALA A 69 1.42 -2.04 -4.17
CA ALA A 69 0.39 -1.07 -3.81
C ALA A 69 1.03 0.28 -3.51
N THR A 70 0.48 1.33 -4.11
CA THR A 70 0.96 2.70 -3.93
C THR A 70 -0.02 3.53 -3.12
N LEU A 71 0.50 4.54 -2.43
CA LEU A 71 -0.29 5.57 -1.78
C LEU A 71 0.17 6.93 -2.31
N SER A 72 -0.80 7.77 -2.67
CA SER A 72 -0.56 9.10 -3.23
C SER A 72 -1.28 10.16 -2.41
N MET A 73 -0.51 11.14 -1.94
CA MET A 73 -1.02 12.33 -1.23
C MET A 73 -1.14 13.54 -2.17
N LEU A 74 -0.33 13.56 -3.23
CA LEU A 74 -0.20 14.65 -4.19
C LEU A 74 -0.07 14.07 -5.63
N PRO A 75 -0.43 14.84 -6.68
CA PRO A 75 -0.21 14.42 -8.06
C PRO A 75 1.23 13.99 -8.30
N ARG A 76 1.42 12.88 -9.05
CA ARG A 76 2.74 12.34 -9.42
C ARG A 76 3.65 11.93 -8.25
N LEU A 77 3.15 11.90 -7.01
CA LEU A 77 3.88 11.44 -5.83
C LEU A 77 3.28 10.15 -5.24
N ALA A 78 2.77 9.28 -6.11
CA ALA A 78 2.44 7.92 -5.71
C ALA A 78 3.74 7.19 -5.36
N GLY A 79 3.84 6.70 -4.13
CA GLY A 79 4.95 5.84 -3.74
C GLY A 79 4.48 4.53 -3.14
N PRO A 80 5.37 3.53 -3.11
CA PRO A 80 5.01 2.21 -2.64
C PRO A 80 4.68 2.22 -1.14
N THR A 81 3.77 1.33 -0.78
CA THR A 81 3.44 0.93 0.60
C THR A 81 3.39 -0.59 0.73
N VAL A 82 3.30 -1.29 -0.38
CA VAL A 82 3.54 -2.72 -0.53
C VAL A 82 4.35 -2.88 -1.81
N ASP A 83 5.47 -3.57 -1.72
CA ASP A 83 6.25 -4.02 -2.88
C ASP A 83 6.93 -5.32 -2.46
N VAL A 84 6.27 -6.45 -2.74
CA VAL A 84 6.68 -7.76 -2.23
C VAL A 84 6.48 -8.83 -3.29
N ARG A 85 7.54 -9.58 -3.58
CA ARG A 85 7.48 -10.73 -4.47
C ARG A 85 6.70 -11.88 -3.83
N TRP A 86 6.04 -12.69 -4.65
CA TRP A 86 5.29 -13.86 -4.18
C TRP A 86 6.17 -14.89 -3.47
N ASP A 87 7.43 -15.00 -3.90
CA ASP A 87 8.46 -15.94 -3.41
C ASP A 87 9.33 -15.36 -2.28
N ALA A 88 9.10 -14.11 -1.86
CA ALA A 88 9.85 -13.49 -0.78
C ALA A 88 9.66 -14.24 0.56
N PRO A 89 10.63 -14.16 1.50
CA PRO A 89 10.44 -14.67 2.85
C PRO A 89 9.19 -14.11 3.50
N GLN A 90 8.37 -14.97 4.10
CA GLN A 90 7.06 -14.63 4.66
C GLN A 90 7.18 -14.19 6.12
N THR A 91 8.04 -13.22 6.33
CA THR A 91 8.42 -12.70 7.64
C THR A 91 8.39 -11.17 7.62
N GLY A 92 8.34 -10.58 8.79
CA GLY A 92 8.56 -9.14 8.95
C GLY A 92 7.43 -8.42 9.67
N SER A 93 7.49 -7.10 9.58
CA SER A 93 6.66 -6.15 10.33
C SER A 93 5.26 -5.95 9.75
N ALA A 94 5.07 -6.19 8.45
CA ALA A 94 3.80 -6.00 7.77
C ALA A 94 3.17 -7.32 7.35
N ARG A 95 1.85 -7.42 7.52
CA ARG A 95 1.01 -8.49 6.99
C ARG A 95 0.06 -7.93 5.93
N VAL A 96 -0.03 -8.60 4.80
CA VAL A 96 -0.92 -8.29 3.68
C VAL A 96 -1.98 -9.39 3.56
N GLU A 97 -3.23 -9.01 3.38
CA GLU A 97 -4.35 -9.92 3.11
C GLU A 97 -5.12 -9.47 1.87
N ILE A 98 -5.36 -10.41 0.95
CA ILE A 98 -6.01 -10.17 -0.34
C ILE A 98 -7.41 -10.82 -0.33
N SER A 99 -8.43 -10.00 -0.60
CA SER A 99 -9.85 -10.37 -0.55
C SER A 99 -10.61 -9.90 -1.79
N PRO A 100 -11.83 -10.39 -2.04
CA PRO A 100 -12.69 -9.85 -3.11
C PRO A 100 -12.96 -8.34 -3.00
N THR A 101 -12.83 -7.77 -1.80
CA THR A 101 -13.08 -6.34 -1.53
C THR A 101 -11.81 -5.47 -1.57
N GLY A 102 -10.67 -6.08 -1.87
CA GLY A 102 -9.39 -5.41 -2.01
C GLY A 102 -8.34 -5.96 -1.06
N VAL A 103 -7.37 -5.11 -0.71
CA VAL A 103 -6.19 -5.49 0.07
C VAL A 103 -6.17 -4.78 1.40
N ARG A 104 -5.85 -5.53 2.45
CA ARG A 104 -5.57 -5.02 3.80
C ARG A 104 -4.09 -5.20 4.10
N VAL A 105 -3.48 -4.17 4.67
CA VAL A 105 -2.12 -4.19 5.20
C VAL A 105 -2.21 -3.82 6.67
N ASP A 106 -1.67 -4.64 7.56
CA ASP A 106 -1.53 -4.33 8.98
C ASP A 106 -0.06 -4.41 9.37
N VAL A 107 0.40 -3.43 10.15
CA VAL A 107 1.81 -3.25 10.48
C VAL A 107 1.92 -2.93 11.97
N ASP A 108 2.72 -3.72 12.66
CA ASP A 108 3.26 -3.32 13.96
C ASP A 108 4.49 -2.45 13.70
N VAL A 109 4.34 -1.13 13.89
CA VAL A 109 5.40 -0.20 13.51
C VAL A 109 6.61 -0.32 14.43
N SER A 110 6.48 -0.89 15.64
CA SER A 110 7.62 -1.13 16.53
C SER A 110 8.59 -2.19 15.98
N ARG A 111 8.10 -3.06 15.09
CA ARG A 111 8.91 -4.04 14.35
C ARG A 111 9.56 -3.44 13.09
N VAL A 112 9.19 -2.24 12.69
CA VAL A 112 9.80 -1.51 11.56
C VAL A 112 11.04 -0.74 12.03
N ASP A 113 10.92 -0.01 13.13
CA ASP A 113 12.02 0.77 13.73
C ASP A 113 11.79 0.84 15.25
N PRO A 114 12.82 0.63 16.09
CA PRO A 114 12.67 0.63 17.55
C PRO A 114 12.24 2.00 18.12
N ARG A 115 12.39 3.09 17.36
CA ARG A 115 11.88 4.43 17.74
C ARG A 115 10.38 4.56 17.54
N PHE A 116 9.74 3.60 16.85
CA PHE A 116 8.33 3.63 16.55
C PHE A 116 7.55 2.81 17.58
N SER A 117 6.31 3.19 17.83
CA SER A 117 5.39 2.39 18.65
C SER A 117 3.97 2.52 18.14
N GLY A 118 3.21 1.42 18.18
CA GLY A 118 1.81 1.39 17.79
C GLY A 118 1.56 0.63 16.49
N GLU A 119 0.48 0.99 15.80
CA GLU A 119 -0.05 0.22 14.68
C GLU A 119 -0.43 1.11 13.49
N LEU A 120 -0.16 0.61 12.29
CA LEU A 120 -0.60 1.18 11.02
C LEU A 120 -1.44 0.13 10.27
N SER A 121 -2.60 0.54 9.78
CA SER A 121 -3.44 -0.27 8.90
C SER A 121 -3.81 0.50 7.64
N LEU A 122 -3.63 -0.13 6.48
CA LEU A 122 -4.02 0.40 5.17
C LEU A 122 -5.06 -0.53 4.55
N ARG A 123 -6.17 0.05 4.09
CA ARG A 123 -7.21 -0.70 3.37
C ARG A 123 -7.40 -0.12 1.97
N TYR A 124 -6.99 -0.88 0.98
CA TYR A 124 -7.20 -0.65 -0.44
C TYR A 124 -8.56 -1.22 -0.84
N LYS A 125 -9.50 -0.36 -1.25
CA LYS A 125 -10.84 -0.79 -1.68
C LYS A 125 -10.89 -0.99 -3.19
N ALA A 126 -10.83 -2.24 -3.63
CA ALA A 126 -10.93 -2.62 -5.04
C ALA A 126 -11.78 -3.89 -5.19
N ALA A 127 -12.62 -3.97 -6.22
CA ALA A 127 -13.30 -5.21 -6.55
C ALA A 127 -12.32 -6.12 -7.30
N ILE A 128 -11.89 -7.21 -6.67
CA ILE A 128 -10.95 -8.16 -7.28
C ILE A 128 -11.76 -9.38 -7.76
N PRO A 129 -11.74 -9.68 -9.08
CA PRO A 129 -12.46 -10.82 -9.64
C PRO A 129 -12.04 -12.17 -9.06
N ALA A 130 -12.96 -13.14 -9.07
CA ALA A 130 -12.73 -14.46 -8.48
C ALA A 130 -11.67 -15.28 -9.24
N ASP A 131 -11.61 -15.15 -10.56
CA ASP A 131 -10.59 -15.73 -11.44
C ASP A 131 -9.20 -15.17 -11.12
N VAL A 132 -9.09 -13.85 -10.92
CA VAL A 132 -7.85 -13.21 -10.46
C VAL A 132 -7.43 -13.80 -9.11
N LEU A 133 -8.34 -13.83 -8.12
CA LEU A 133 -8.04 -14.38 -6.79
C LEU A 133 -7.66 -15.86 -6.82
N GLY A 134 -8.28 -16.65 -7.68
CA GLY A 134 -7.99 -18.07 -7.86
C GLY A 134 -6.64 -18.33 -8.53
N GLY A 135 -6.16 -17.38 -9.34
CA GLY A 135 -4.85 -17.44 -10.00
C GLY A 135 -3.68 -16.89 -9.16
N LEU A 136 -3.93 -16.24 -8.03
CA LEU A 136 -2.84 -15.73 -7.19
C LEU A 136 -2.09 -16.87 -6.51
N PRO A 137 -0.74 -16.84 -6.46
CA PRO A 137 0.05 -17.85 -5.74
C PRO A 137 -0.31 -17.95 -4.25
N ARG A 138 -0.76 -16.84 -3.66
CA ARG A 138 -1.18 -16.75 -2.27
C ARG A 138 -2.05 -15.53 -2.03
N ARG A 139 -2.82 -15.59 -0.93
CA ARG A 139 -3.73 -14.51 -0.50
C ARG A 139 -3.33 -13.81 0.80
N SER A 140 -2.28 -14.29 1.46
CA SER A 140 -1.67 -13.62 2.59
C SER A 140 -0.15 -13.60 2.42
N LEU A 141 0.45 -12.44 2.67
CA LEU A 141 1.90 -12.24 2.66
C LEU A 141 2.38 -11.55 3.93
N ALA A 142 3.65 -11.74 4.27
CA ALA A 142 4.35 -10.88 5.21
C ALA A 142 5.65 -10.39 4.61
N PHE A 143 6.05 -9.17 4.96
CA PHE A 143 7.32 -8.57 4.53
C PHE A 143 7.84 -7.56 5.56
N ASP A 144 9.14 -7.29 5.48
CA ASP A 144 9.76 -6.20 6.23
C ASP A 144 9.42 -4.87 5.54
N MET A 145 8.51 -4.11 6.15
CA MET A 145 8.13 -2.80 5.66
C MET A 145 9.23 -1.77 5.95
N PRO A 146 9.73 -1.05 4.94
CA PRO A 146 10.66 0.05 5.13
C PRO A 146 10.06 1.21 5.96
N PRO A 147 10.87 1.90 6.80
CA PRO A 147 10.41 3.07 7.56
C PRO A 147 9.79 4.18 6.71
N ASP A 148 10.31 4.42 5.50
CA ASP A 148 9.81 5.48 4.62
C ASP A 148 8.36 5.21 4.17
N TYR A 149 7.93 3.95 4.10
CA TYR A 149 6.54 3.60 3.79
C TYR A 149 5.62 4.03 4.94
N VAL A 150 6.06 3.87 6.19
CA VAL A 150 5.32 4.31 7.38
C VAL A 150 5.20 5.83 7.39
N PHE A 151 6.31 6.55 7.20
CA PHE A 151 6.31 8.01 7.15
C PHE A 151 5.39 8.55 6.04
N ARG A 152 5.46 7.96 4.86
CA ARG A 152 4.58 8.28 3.72
C ARG A 152 3.11 8.07 4.06
N ALA A 153 2.76 6.95 4.69
CA ALA A 153 1.38 6.63 5.06
C ALA A 153 0.83 7.54 6.17
N VAL A 154 1.68 7.97 7.10
CA VAL A 154 1.32 8.91 8.17
C VAL A 154 1.25 10.35 7.65
N GLY A 155 2.01 10.68 6.61
CA GLY A 155 1.99 11.98 5.94
C GLY A 155 2.98 12.98 6.52
N VAL A 156 4.14 12.51 6.98
CA VAL A 156 5.24 13.37 7.42
C VAL A 156 6.52 13.05 6.66
N THR A 157 7.39 14.06 6.56
CA THR A 157 8.66 13.93 5.85
C THR A 157 9.57 12.95 6.58
N TYR A 158 10.12 11.99 5.83
CA TYR A 158 11.16 11.12 6.35
C TYR A 158 12.49 11.88 6.43
N SER A 159 13.10 11.92 7.62
CA SER A 159 14.48 12.36 7.83
C SER A 159 15.23 11.18 8.48
N PRO A 160 16.02 10.42 7.72
CA PRO A 160 16.75 9.25 8.23
C PRO A 160 17.71 9.58 9.37
#